data_AF-A0A3C0FAQ5-F1
#
_entry.id   AF-A0A3C0FAQ5-F1
#
_cell.length_a   1.000
_cell.length_b   1.000
_cell.length_c   1.000
_cell.angle_alpha   90.00
_cell.angle_beta   90.00
_cell.angle_gamma   90.00
#
_symmetry.space_group_name_H-M   'P 1'
#
loop_
_entity.id
_entity.type
_entity.pdbx_description
1 polymer ?
#
loop_
_entity_poly.entity_id
_entity_poly.type
_entity_poly.pdbx_seq_one_letter_code
_entity_poly.pdbx_strand_id
1 'polypeptide(L)' 'ISEGLMPGTSIRIIREPYFGMLAEVVELPPELTKIETEARVRILKARLRNGTVVVVPRANVEIIEE' A
#
# COMPACT_ATOMS: atom_id res chain seq x y z
N ILE A 1 -4.16 -0.73 -21.00
CA ILE A 1 -3.50 0.21 -20.07
C ILE A 1 -3.20 -0.65 -18.85
N SER A 2 -1.93 -0.81 -18.46
CA SER A 2 -1.60 -1.50 -17.21
C SER A 2 -2.23 -0.71 -16.08
N GLU A 3 -3.34 -1.19 -15.53
CA GLU A 3 -4.05 -0.55 -14.43
C GLU A 3 -3.12 -0.54 -13.21
N GLY A 4 -2.48 0.62 -12.97
CA GLY A 4 -1.61 0.80 -11.81
C GLY A 4 -2.41 0.83 -10.51
N LEU A 5 -1.71 0.92 -9.38
CA LEU A 5 -2.33 1.15 -8.08
C LEU A 5 -3.26 2.37 -8.15
N MET A 6 -4.54 2.18 -7.83
CA MET A 6 -5.56 3.22 -7.65
C MET A 6 -6.43 2.92 -6.42
N PRO A 7 -7.15 3.90 -5.85
CA PRO A 7 -8.12 3.60 -4.82
C PRO A 7 -9.14 2.56 -5.30
N GLY A 8 -9.42 1.55 -4.48
CA GLY A 8 -10.23 0.37 -4.82
C GLY A 8 -9.43 -0.83 -5.34
N THR A 9 -8.15 -0.68 -5.68
CA THR A 9 -7.32 -1.81 -6.10
C THR A 9 -7.09 -2.78 -4.94
N SER A 10 -7.36 -4.06 -5.17
CA SER A 10 -7.02 -5.14 -4.25
C SER A 10 -5.52 -5.44 -4.30
N ILE A 11 -4.90 -5.46 -3.13
CA ILE A 11 -3.46 -5.64 -2.98
C ILE A 11 -3.14 -6.65 -1.88
N ARG A 12 -1.96 -7.26 -1.96
CA ARG A 12 -1.36 -8.05 -0.87
C ARG A 12 -0.12 -7.34 -0.35
N ILE A 13 0.03 -7.30 0.97
CA ILE A 13 1.23 -6.76 1.59
C ILE A 13 2.32 -7.84 1.60
N ILE A 14 3.48 -7.55 1.02
CA ILE A 14 4.59 -8.49 0.82
C ILE A 14 5.78 -8.23 1.75
N ARG A 15 5.61 -7.37 2.77
CA ARG A 15 6.63 -7.06 3.79
C ARG A 15 6.01 -6.90 5.18
N GLU A 16 6.82 -7.09 6.20
CA GLU A 16 6.46 -6.80 7.60
C GLU A 16 6.07 -5.33 7.81
N PRO A 17 5.25 -5.02 8.84
CA PRO A 17 4.69 -5.93 9.84
C PRO A 17 3.43 -6.67 9.38
N TYR A 18 2.97 -6.41 8.16
CA TYR A 18 1.66 -6.86 7.68
C TYR A 18 1.75 -7.94 6.59
N PHE A 19 2.87 -8.66 6.54
CA PHE A 19 3.16 -9.65 5.51
C PHE A 19 2.01 -10.66 5.33
N GLY A 20 1.60 -10.88 4.08
CA GLY A 20 0.54 -11.82 3.70
C GLY A 20 -0.88 -11.27 3.86
N MET A 21 -1.08 -10.10 4.49
CA MET A 21 -2.41 -9.53 4.65
C MET A 21 -2.94 -8.96 3.33
N LEU A 22 -4.24 -9.18 3.11
CA LEU A 22 -5.00 -8.62 2.01
C LEU A 22 -5.58 -7.26 2.42
N ALA A 23 -5.48 -6.30 1.51
CA ALA A 23 -5.94 -4.94 1.73
C ALA A 23 -6.50 -4.33 0.45
N GLU A 24 -7.29 -3.29 0.60
CA GLU A 24 -7.78 -2.45 -0.50
C GLU A 24 -7.11 -1.08 -0.41
N VAL A 25 -6.59 -0.57 -1.52
CA VAL A 25 -6.03 0.78 -1.56
C VAL A 25 -7.14 1.79 -1.29
N VAL A 26 -6.97 2.65 -0.29
CA VAL A 26 -7.91 3.74 0.00
C VAL A 26 -7.40 5.09 -0.45
N GLU A 27 -6.07 5.29 -0.45
CA GLU A 27 -5.48 6.57 -0.83
C GLU A 27 -4.05 6.38 -1.36
N LEU A 28 -3.66 7.19 -2.34
CA LEU A 28 -2.32 7.22 -2.91
C LEU A 28 -1.73 8.63 -2.84
N PRO A 29 -1.22 9.05 -1.67
CA PRO A 29 -0.62 10.36 -1.52
C PRO A 29 0.49 10.55 -2.56
N PRO A 30 0.44 11.61 -3.40
CA PRO A 30 1.43 11.83 -4.45
C PRO A 30 2.79 12.24 -3.88
N GLU A 31 2.80 12.76 -2.65
CA GLU A 31 3.99 13.25 -1.98
C GLU A 31 4.86 12.12 -1.42
N LEU A 32 6.18 12.32 -1.54
CA LEU A 32 7.15 11.44 -0.90
C LEU A 32 7.16 11.71 0.60
N THR A 33 6.87 10.68 1.40
CA THR A 33 6.92 10.80 2.86
C THR A 33 8.33 10.47 3.35
N LYS A 34 8.89 11.33 4.23
CA LYS A 34 10.17 11.06 4.91
C LYS A 34 9.90 10.01 5.99
N ILE A 35 10.45 8.81 5.83
CA ILE A 35 10.48 7.78 6.88
C ILE A 35 11.72 7.99 7.75
N GLU A 36 11.74 7.40 8.96
CA GLU A 36 12.79 7.57 9.99
C GLU A 36 14.24 7.44 9.48
N THR A 37 14.44 6.71 8.39
CA THR A 37 15.76 6.47 7.76
C THR A 37 16.21 7.55 6.78
N GLU A 38 15.59 8.73 6.79
CA GLU A 38 15.81 9.85 5.85
C GLU A 38 15.46 9.57 4.38
N ALA A 39 15.07 8.35 4.03
CA ALA A 39 14.61 7.99 2.71
C ALA A 39 13.23 8.59 2.42
N ARG A 40 13.08 9.14 1.21
CA ARG A 40 11.81 9.62 0.68
C ARG A 40 11.14 8.48 -0.09
N VAL A 41 10.11 7.87 0.49
CA VAL A 41 9.40 6.76 -0.15
C VAL A 41 7.99 7.18 -0.57
N ARG A 42 7.52 6.60 -1.67
CA ARG A 42 6.11 6.68 -2.04
C ARG A 42 5.34 5.74 -1.14
N ILE A 43 4.34 6.27 -0.45
CA ILE A 43 3.44 5.49 0.39
C ILE A 43 2.08 5.32 -0.27
N LEU A 44 1.30 4.42 0.29
CA LEU A 44 -0.14 4.29 0.08
C LEU A 44 -0.82 4.05 1.43
N LYS A 45 -2.11 4.39 1.50
CA LYS A 45 -2.98 3.94 2.57
C LYS A 45 -3.81 2.77 2.06
N ALA A 46 -3.85 1.70 2.83
CA ALA A 46 -4.65 0.53 2.53
C ALA A 46 -5.53 0.14 3.71
N ARG A 47 -6.75 -0.30 3.43
CA ARG A 47 -7.68 -0.83 4.42
C ARG A 47 -7.53 -2.34 4.47
N LEU A 48 -7.12 -2.84 5.62
CA LEU A 48 -7.07 -4.26 5.94
C LEU A 48 -8.49 -4.82 6.12
N ARG A 49 -8.64 -6.14 5.98
CA ARG A 49 -9.93 -6.84 6.18
C ARG A 49 -10.58 -6.62 7.55
N ASN A 50 -9.79 -6.33 8.58
CA ASN A 50 -10.28 -6.02 9.92
C ASN A 50 -10.81 -4.57 10.07
N GLY A 51 -10.84 -3.80 8.98
CA GLY A 51 -11.26 -2.40 8.95
C GLY A 51 -10.16 -1.39 9.27
N THR A 52 -8.98 -1.84 9.69
CA THR A 52 -7.84 -0.96 10.04
C THR A 52 -7.25 -0.35 8.77
N VAL A 53 -7.02 0.95 8.78
CA VAL A 53 -6.27 1.63 7.71
C VAL A 53 -4.81 1.71 8.11
N VAL A 54 -3.94 1.17 7.27
CA VAL A 54 -2.48 1.15 7.46
C VAL A 54 -1.79 1.97 6.37
N VAL A 55 -0.65 2.56 6.72
CA VAL A 55 0.23 3.25 5.78
C VAL A 55 1.40 2.32 5.50
N VAL A 56 1.63 2.01 4.22
CA VAL A 56 2.76 1.17 3.81
C VAL A 56 3.44 1.77 2.58
N PRO A 57 4.76 1.55 2.40
CA PRO A 57 5.44 1.90 1.15
C PRO A 57 4.78 1.18 -0.03
N ARG A 58 4.69 1.85 -1.18
CA ARG A 58 4.16 1.23 -2.42
C ARG A 58 5.00 0.03 -2.86
N ALA A 59 6.28 0.02 -2.52
CA ALA A 59 7.18 -1.11 -2.78
C ALA A 59 6.91 -2.34 -1.90
N ASN A 60 6.10 -2.20 -0.85
CA ASN A 60 5.77 -3.27 0.09
C ASN A 60 4.44 -3.97 -0.26
N VAL A 61 3.86 -3.70 -1.42
CA VAL A 61 2.60 -4.30 -1.86
C VAL A 61 2.71 -4.85 -3.27
N GLU A 62 1.90 -5.86 -3.56
CA GLU A 62 1.65 -6.36 -4.91
C GLU A 62 0.16 -6.19 -5.26
N ILE A 63 -0.15 -5.91 -6.53
CA ILE A 63 -1.53 -5.91 -7.03
C ILE A 63 -1.97 -7.35 -7.19
N ILE A 64 -3.20 -7.65 -6.78
CA ILE A 64 -3.84 -8.93 -7.06
C ILE A 64 -4.66 -8.74 -8.32
N GLU A 65 -4.15 -9.23 -9.44
CA GLU A 65 -4.94 -9.37 -10.67
C GLU A 65 -5.84 -10.60 -10.51
N GLU A 66 -7.13 -10.45 -10.82
CA GLU A 66 -8.09 -11.56 -10.90
C GLU A 66 -8.10 -12.15 -12.31
#